data_AF-A0A250KTH0-F1
#
_entry.id   AF-A0A250KTH0-F1
#
_cell.length_a   1.000
_cell.length_b   1.000
_cell.length_c   1.000
_cell.angle_alpha   90.00
_cell.angle_beta   90.00
_cell.angle_gamma   90.00
#
_symmetry.space_group_name_H-M   'P 1'
#
loop_
_entity.id
_entity.type
_entity.pdbx_description
1 polymer ?
#
loop_
_entity_poly.entity_id
_entity_poly.type
_entity_poly.pdbx_seq_one_letter_code
_entity_poly.pdbx_strand_id
1 'polypeptide(L)'
;MSSASPASDDYGQDVGTKLGSGLSNLALGWVEFPKNIINTTNETNVLFGLSGGFLKGGLHTLGRIASGVVDVLTFPLPTQPITKPGFVWENFDVETQYGPVFQTKD
;
A
#
# COMPACT_ATOMS: atom_id res chain seq x y z
N MET A 1 -33.07 -17.45 9.31
CA MET A 1 -33.44 -16.11 8.79
C MET A 1 -32.14 -15.37 8.56
N SER A 2 -31.79 -15.12 7.29
CA SER A 2 -30.54 -14.46 6.91
C SER A 2 -30.63 -12.98 7.29
N SER A 3 -29.84 -12.55 8.27
CA SER A 3 -29.66 -11.13 8.56
C SER A 3 -28.70 -10.57 7.51
N ALA A 4 -29.24 -9.91 6.49
CA ALA A 4 -28.45 -9.03 5.64
C ALA A 4 -27.87 -7.90 6.52
N SER A 5 -26.56 -7.96 6.77
CA SER A 5 -25.79 -6.86 7.39
C SER A 5 -25.86 -5.61 6.50
N PRO A 6 -25.77 -4.39 7.07
CA PRO A 6 -26.00 -3.15 6.32
C PRO A 6 -24.82 -2.88 5.39
N ALA A 7 -24.93 -3.32 4.13
CA ALA A 7 -23.90 -3.13 3.10
C ALA A 7 -23.56 -1.64 2.82
N SER A 8 -24.37 -0.70 3.31
CA SER A 8 -24.23 0.73 3.02
C SER A 8 -23.13 1.44 3.80
N ASP A 9 -22.87 1.04 5.06
CA ASP A 9 -21.84 1.68 5.89
C ASP A 9 -20.42 1.18 5.52
N ASP A 10 -20.30 -0.11 5.18
CA ASP A 10 -19.00 -0.73 4.83
C ASP A 10 -18.60 -0.42 3.37
N TYR A 11 -19.56 -0.33 2.44
CA TYR A 11 -19.27 -0.04 1.03
C TYR A 11 -18.58 1.32 0.84
N GLY A 12 -19.15 2.39 1.38
CA GLY A 12 -18.60 3.75 1.26
C GLY A 12 -17.22 3.86 1.91
N GLN A 13 -17.03 3.17 3.04
CA GLN A 13 -15.76 3.12 3.74
C GLN A 13 -14.70 2.35 2.95
N ASP A 14 -15.05 1.20 2.36
CA ASP A 14 -14.12 0.37 1.60
C ASP A 14 -13.67 1.06 0.30
N VAL A 15 -14.62 1.59 -0.49
CA VAL A 15 -14.28 2.32 -1.73
C VAL A 15 -13.52 3.62 -1.43
N GLY A 16 -13.87 4.30 -0.34
CA GLY A 16 -13.17 5.51 0.13
C GLY A 16 -11.76 5.21 0.61
N THR A 17 -11.57 4.11 1.34
CA THR A 17 -10.26 3.65 1.81
C THR A 17 -9.38 3.25 0.62
N LYS A 18 -9.91 2.51 -0.34
CA LYS A 18 -9.20 2.09 -1.56
C LYS A 18 -8.82 3.28 -2.44
N LEU A 19 -9.72 4.24 -2.63
CA LEU A 19 -9.42 5.47 -3.35
C LEU A 19 -8.35 6.29 -2.62
N GLY A 20 -8.50 6.46 -1.31
CA GLY A 20 -7.58 7.20 -0.46
C GLY A 20 -6.18 6.58 -0.45
N SER A 21 -6.08 5.26 -0.30
CA SER A 21 -4.81 4.53 -0.39
C SER A 21 -4.20 4.64 -1.78
N GLY A 22 -5.02 4.52 -2.84
CA GLY A 22 -4.54 4.64 -4.21
C GLY A 22 -3.94 6.02 -4.50
N LEU A 23 -4.65 7.11 -4.16
CA LEU A 23 -4.16 8.48 -4.30
C LEU A 23 -2.91 8.74 -3.44
N SER A 24 -2.93 8.26 -2.20
CA SER A 24 -1.77 8.30 -1.29
C SER A 24 -0.55 7.64 -1.92
N ASN A 25 -0.70 6.43 -2.45
CA ASN A 25 0.40 5.66 -3.02
C ASN A 25 0.97 6.31 -4.28
N LEU A 26 0.12 6.96 -5.09
CA LEU A 26 0.56 7.76 -6.23
C LEU A 26 1.36 8.99 -5.82
N ALA A 27 0.88 9.74 -4.82
CA ALA A 27 1.48 11.00 -4.41
C ALA A 27 2.72 10.81 -3.51
N LEU A 28 2.68 9.81 -2.63
CA LEU A 28 3.62 9.63 -1.53
C LEU A 28 4.39 8.30 -1.60
N GLY A 29 4.22 7.52 -2.68
CA GLY A 29 4.96 6.27 -2.88
C GLY A 29 6.48 6.43 -2.86
N TRP A 30 7.00 7.61 -3.21
CA TRP A 30 8.44 7.92 -3.17
C TRP A 30 9.04 7.86 -1.76
N VAL A 31 8.22 7.95 -0.70
CA VAL A 31 8.67 7.82 0.70
C VAL A 31 9.21 6.41 0.98
N GLU A 32 8.94 5.43 0.12
CA GLU A 32 9.57 4.11 0.17
C GLU A 32 11.10 4.17 0.01
N PHE A 33 11.66 5.18 -0.66
CA PHE A 33 13.12 5.35 -0.76
C PHE A 33 13.80 5.55 0.61
N PRO A 34 13.52 6.64 1.36
CA PRO A 34 14.15 6.85 2.66
C PRO A 34 13.81 5.73 3.65
N LYS A 35 12.57 5.22 3.62
CA LYS A 35 12.14 4.09 4.46
C LYS A 35 13.03 2.87 4.26
N ASN A 36 13.20 2.41 3.02
CA ASN A 36 13.97 1.18 2.76
C ASN A 36 15.47 1.39 2.97
N ILE A 37 16.01 2.60 2.80
CA ILE A 37 17.39 2.91 3.17
C ILE A 37 17.59 2.73 4.68
N ILE A 38 16.73 3.33 5.51
CA ILE A 38 16.82 3.23 6.97
C ILE A 38 16.68 1.79 7.43
N ASN A 39 15.64 1.08 6.96
CA ASN A 39 15.39 -0.31 7.37
C ASN A 39 16.54 -1.23 6.95
N THR A 40 17.02 -1.11 5.71
CA THR A 40 18.15 -1.93 5.24
C THR A 40 19.43 -1.59 5.98
N THR A 41 19.67 -0.32 6.32
CA THR A 41 20.82 0.07 7.17
C THR A 41 20.73 -0.57 8.56
N ASN A 42 19.55 -0.57 9.18
CA ASN A 42 19.32 -1.16 10.49
C ASN A 42 19.48 -2.70 10.48
N GLU A 43 19.09 -3.36 9.39
CA GLU A 43 19.24 -4.81 9.21
C GLU A 43 20.67 -5.24 8.86
N THR A 44 21.44 -4.39 8.18
CA THR A 44 22.76 -4.73 7.64
C THR A 44 23.85 -3.75 8.11
N ASN A 45 24.10 -2.70 7.34
CA ASN A 45 25.00 -1.59 7.63
C ASN A 45 24.76 -0.44 6.64
N VAL A 46 25.42 0.69 6.85
CA VAL A 46 25.20 1.92 6.06
C VAL A 46 25.49 1.72 4.56
N LEU A 47 26.54 0.99 4.18
CA LEU A 47 26.93 0.85 2.78
C LEU A 47 25.91 0.02 1.98
N PHE A 48 25.44 -1.08 2.57
CA PHE A 48 24.38 -1.90 1.98
C PHE A 48 23.01 -1.24 2.09
N GLY A 49 22.75 -0.45 3.14
CA GLY A 49 21.50 0.30 3.26
C GLY A 49 21.34 1.41 2.22
N LEU A 50 22.43 2.11 1.88
CA LEU A 50 22.38 3.11 0.80
C LEU A 50 22.15 2.49 -0.57
N SER A 51 22.86 1.41 -0.92
CA SER A 51 22.74 0.78 -2.24
C SER A 51 21.53 -0.16 -2.34
N GLY A 52 21.45 -1.14 -1.45
CA GLY A 52 20.36 -2.12 -1.38
C GLY A 52 19.02 -1.50 -0.97
N GLY A 53 19.03 -0.59 0.00
CA GLY A 53 17.82 0.12 0.41
C GLY A 53 17.30 1.10 -0.64
N PHE A 54 18.18 1.74 -1.42
CA PHE A 54 17.75 2.56 -2.56
C PHE A 54 17.09 1.71 -3.66
N LEU A 55 17.70 0.57 -4.03
CA LEU A 55 17.12 -0.33 -5.03
C LEU A 55 15.78 -0.90 -4.56
N LYS A 56 15.73 -1.41 -3.31
CA LYS A 56 14.50 -1.93 -2.69
C LYS A 56 13.42 -0.85 -2.61
N GLY A 57 13.78 0.35 -2.16
CA GLY A 57 12.87 1.50 -2.09
C GLY A 57 12.35 1.94 -3.45
N GLY A 58 13.17 1.87 -4.50
CA GLY A 58 12.74 2.14 -5.87
C GLY A 58 11.73 1.12 -6.40
N LEU A 59 11.97 -0.18 -6.16
CA LEU A 59 11.03 -1.24 -6.52
C LEU A 59 9.69 -1.06 -5.79
N HIS A 60 9.72 -0.74 -4.49
CA HIS A 60 8.50 -0.48 -3.73
C HIS A 60 7.80 0.80 -4.18
N THR A 61 8.53 1.85 -4.51
CA THR A 61 7.94 3.08 -5.08
C THR A 61 7.16 2.78 -6.37
N LEU A 62 7.77 2.03 -7.30
CA LEU A 62 7.11 1.63 -8.54
C LEU A 62 5.90 0.74 -8.29
N GLY A 63 6.03 -0.24 -7.38
CA GLY A 63 4.93 -1.10 -6.98
C GLY A 63 3.76 -0.31 -6.41
N ARG A 64 4.00 0.66 -5.52
CA ARG A 64 2.97 1.53 -4.94
C ARG A 64 2.31 2.45 -5.96
N ILE A 65 3.07 3.03 -6.87
CA ILE A 65 2.48 3.86 -7.94
C ILE A 65 1.59 2.99 -8.84
N ALA A 66 2.07 1.83 -9.29
CA ALA A 66 1.30 0.94 -10.16
C ALA A 66 0.01 0.44 -9.49
N SER A 67 0.12 -0.04 -8.25
CA SER A 67 -1.05 -0.44 -7.45
C SER A 67 -1.98 0.73 -7.16
N GLY A 68 -1.45 1.93 -6.91
CA GLY A 68 -2.24 3.15 -6.74
C GLY A 68 -3.05 3.52 -7.99
N VAL A 69 -2.48 3.36 -9.20
CA VAL A 69 -3.25 3.52 -10.45
C VAL A 69 -4.39 2.51 -10.51
N VAL A 70 -4.11 1.23 -10.23
CA VAL A 70 -5.14 0.18 -10.28
C VAL A 70 -6.23 0.42 -9.24
N ASP A 71 -5.87 0.78 -8.01
CA ASP A 71 -6.81 1.06 -6.93
C ASP A 71 -7.69 2.28 -7.25
N VAL A 72 -7.13 3.34 -7.85
CA VAL A 72 -7.91 4.51 -8.31
C VAL A 72 -8.81 4.17 -9.49
N LEU A 73 -8.42 3.29 -10.41
CA LEU A 73 -9.29 2.90 -11.53
C LEU A 73 -10.40 1.94 -11.12
N THR A 74 -10.14 1.11 -10.10
CA THR A 74 -11.04 0.06 -9.63
C THR A 74 -11.71 0.40 -8.30
N PHE A 75 -11.60 1.64 -7.83
CA PHE A 75 -12.14 2.08 -6.54
C PHE A 75 -13.64 1.85 -6.35
N PRO A 76 -14.53 1.88 -7.38
CA PRO A 76 -15.96 1.64 -7.17
C PRO A 76 -16.25 0.19 -6.75
N LEU A 77 -15.28 -0.71 -6.91
CA LEU A 77 -15.36 -2.09 -6.46
C LEU A 77 -14.89 -2.16 -4.99
N PRO A 78 -15.73 -2.65 -4.06
CA PRO A 78 -15.45 -2.67 -2.62
C PRO A 78 -14.48 -3.81 -2.31
N THR A 79 -13.19 -3.58 -2.60
CA THR A 79 -12.10 -4.50 -2.29
C THR A 79 -11.07 -3.79 -1.42
N GLN A 80 -10.23 -4.57 -0.76
CA GLN A 80 -9.09 -4.04 -0.03
C GLN A 80 -8.07 -3.37 -0.98
N PRO A 81 -7.28 -2.41 -0.49
CA PRO A 81 -6.13 -1.88 -1.21
C PRO A 81 -5.13 -2.99 -1.59
N ILE A 82 -4.49 -2.85 -2.75
CA ILE A 82 -3.50 -3.84 -3.21
C ILE A 82 -2.25 -3.82 -2.33
N THR A 83 -1.85 -2.64 -1.83
CA THR A 83 -0.66 -2.49 -0.97
C THR A 83 -0.99 -2.77 0.48
N LYS A 84 -0.11 -3.51 1.17
CA LYS A 84 -0.17 -3.72 2.63
C LYS A 84 1.17 -3.30 3.25
N PRO A 85 1.21 -2.32 4.17
CA PRO A 85 0.10 -1.46 4.60
C PRO A 85 -0.48 -0.58 3.48
N GLY A 86 -1.76 -0.19 3.62
CA GLY A 86 -2.51 0.56 2.60
C GLY A 86 -1.92 1.93 2.33
N PHE A 87 -1.39 2.57 3.38
CA PHE A 87 -0.71 3.85 3.30
C PHE A 87 0.77 3.72 3.62
N VAL A 88 1.62 4.53 2.97
CA VAL A 88 3.08 4.43 3.11
C VAL A 88 3.53 4.70 4.56
N TRP A 89 2.83 5.62 5.23
CA TRP A 89 3.14 6.09 6.60
C TRP A 89 2.50 5.28 7.71
N GLU A 90 1.65 4.31 7.38
CA GLU A 90 0.90 3.56 8.38
C GLU A 90 1.81 2.70 9.25
N ASN A 91 2.83 2.11 8.64
CA ASN A 91 3.89 1.45 9.38
C ASN A 91 5.21 1.44 8.59
N PHE A 92 6.21 2.15 9.12
CA PHE A 92 7.53 2.29 8.49
C PHE A 92 8.44 1.10 8.74
N ASP A 93 8.17 0.28 9.76
CA ASP A 93 9.03 -0.85 10.12
C ASP A 93 8.74 -2.12 9.31
N VAL A 94 7.61 -2.15 8.59
CA VAL A 94 7.21 -3.31 7.78
C VAL A 94 7.50 -3.08 6.30
N GLU A 95 8.02 -4.10 5.65
CA GLU A 95 8.17 -4.11 4.20
C GLU A 95 6.79 -4.13 3.51
N THR A 96 6.67 -3.35 2.43
CA THR A 96 5.42 -3.26 1.66
C THR A 96 5.17 -4.55 0.91
N GLN A 97 3.97 -5.09 1.05
CA GLN A 97 3.51 -6.30 0.40
C GLN A 97 2.39 -5.97 -0.59
N TYR A 98 2.23 -6.83 -1.61
CA TYR A 98 1.24 -6.67 -2.67
C TYR A 98 0.29 -7.86 -2.66
N GLY A 99 -1.00 -7.59 -2.41
CA GLY A 99 -2.06 -8.57 -2.41
C GLY A 99 -2.69 -8.78 -3.79
N PRO A 100 -3.70 -9.67 -3.88
CA PRO A 100 -4.53 -9.81 -5.07
C PRO A 100 -5.24 -8.50 -5.44
N VAL A 101 -5.43 -8.25 -6.73
CA VAL A 101 -6.16 -7.06 -7.24
C VAL A 101 -7.59 -6.99 -6.72
N PHE A 102 -8.23 -8.14 -6.55
CA PHE A 102 -9.57 -8.26 -6.01
C PHE A 102 -9.53 -9.13 -4.76
N GLN A 103 -9.43 -8.50 -3.60
CA GLN A 103 -9.55 -9.16 -2.30
C GLN A 103 -10.68 -8.51 -1.51
N THR A 104 -11.68 -9.30 -1.12
CA THR A 104 -12.77 -8.84 -0.24
C THR A 104 -12.34 -8.87 1.22
N LYS A 105 -13.03 -8.12 2.06
CA LYS A 105 -12.93 -8.19 3.52
C LYS A 105 -13.81 -9.37 3.97
N ASP A 106 -13.19 -10.36 4.62
CA ASP A 106 -13.87 -11.58 5.11
C ASP A 106 -14.69 -11.31 6.38
#